data_AF-A0AB37BAT2-F1
#
_entry.id   AF-A0AB37BAT2-F1
#
_cell.length_a   1.000
_cell.length_b   1.000
_cell.length_c   1.000
_cell.angle_alpha   90.00
_cell.angle_beta   90.00
_cell.angle_gamma   90.00
#
_symmetry.space_group_name_H-M   'P 1'
#
loop_
_entity.id
_entity.type
_entity.pdbx_description
1 polymer ?
#
loop_
_entity_poly.entity_id
_entity_poly.type
_entity_poly.pdbx_seq_one_letter_code
_entity_poly.pdbx_strand_id
1 'polypeptide(L)'
;MSDKEVKKSLTLRHIQFLALGSAIGTGLFYGSYESIKLAGSSVIFGYLIIGFIIYIIMKSLGDLILNTPTGKTFGDYASIYLGKKWGFVTGWAYALEMIIVCIADLTAFGIYMKFWYPEVDSWVWITILIFLLLQLI
;
A
#
# COMPACT_ATOMS: atom_id res chain seq x y z
N MET A 1 13.43 -28.30 -15.45
CA MET A 1 13.68 -26.84 -15.31
C MET A 1 13.86 -26.60 -13.81
N SER A 2 15.05 -26.18 -13.36
CA SER A 2 15.40 -26.10 -11.93
C SER A 2 14.55 -25.05 -11.21
N ASP A 3 13.63 -25.51 -10.34
CA ASP A 3 13.04 -24.67 -9.30
C ASP A 3 14.17 -24.21 -8.38
N LYS A 4 14.56 -22.94 -8.52
CA LYS A 4 15.39 -22.30 -7.51
C LYS A 4 14.54 -22.22 -6.25
N GLU A 5 14.80 -23.12 -5.30
CA GLU A 5 14.23 -23.06 -3.95
C GLU A 5 14.63 -21.72 -3.31
N VAL A 6 13.77 -20.72 -3.45
CA VAL A 6 13.84 -19.50 -2.67
C VAL A 6 13.74 -19.94 -1.22
N LYS A 7 14.84 -19.79 -0.45
CA LYS A 7 14.86 -20.01 0.99
C LYS A 7 13.80 -19.12 1.64
N LYS A 8 12.58 -19.64 1.80
CA LYS A 8 11.49 -19.00 2.51
C LYS A 8 11.77 -19.08 3.99
N SER A 9 12.52 -18.11 4.50
CA SER A 9 12.65 -17.91 5.93
C SER A 9 12.43 -16.43 6.24
N LEU A 10 11.24 -15.93 5.93
CA LEU A 10 10.76 -14.72 6.58
C LEU A 10 10.24 -15.13 7.95
N THR A 11 10.91 -14.65 9.00
CA THR A 11 10.43 -14.82 10.36
C THR A 11 9.15 -14.02 10.56
N LEU A 12 8.33 -14.39 11.55
CA LEU A 12 7.13 -13.64 11.91
C LEU A 12 7.43 -12.15 12.11
N ARG A 13 8.58 -11.84 12.71
CA ARG A 13 9.06 -10.47 12.91
C ARG A 13 9.29 -9.73 11.59
N HIS A 14 9.89 -10.39 10.58
CA HIS A 14 10.08 -9.77 9.27
C HIS A 14 8.75 -9.46 8.59
N ILE A 15 7.77 -10.37 8.68
CA ILE A 15 6.43 -10.17 8.10
C ILE A 15 5.72 -9.00 8.79
N GLN A 16 5.81 -8.90 10.12
CA GLN A 16 5.26 -7.78 10.88
C GLN A 16 5.91 -6.45 10.50
N PHE A 17 7.24 -6.41 10.34
CA PHE A 17 7.93 -5.19 9.89
C PHE A 17 7.54 -4.79 8.47
N LEU A 18 7.38 -5.75 7.55
CA LEU A 18 6.88 -5.48 6.21
C LEU A 18 5.46 -4.88 6.26
N ALA A 19 4.57 -5.47 7.06
CA ALA A 19 3.20 -5.00 7.20
C ALA A 19 3.12 -3.60 7.85
N LEU A 20 3.92 -3.34 8.89
CA LEU A 20 4.00 -2.03 9.53
C LEU A 20 4.59 -0.99 8.59
N GLY A 21 5.66 -1.34 7.87
CA GLY A 21 6.29 -0.46 6.88
C GLY A 21 5.35 -0.10 5.73
N SER A 22 4.50 -1.03 5.28
CA SER A 22 3.47 -0.74 4.27
C SER A 22 2.29 0.05 4.83
N ALA A 23 1.89 -0.18 6.08
CA ALA A 23 0.75 0.51 6.69
C ALA A 23 1.08 1.98 7.06
N ILE A 24 2.32 2.24 7.48
CA ILE A 24 2.81 3.57 7.85
C ILE A 24 3.43 4.21 6.61
N GLY A 25 2.61 4.92 5.85
CA GLY A 25 3.02 5.55 4.60
C GLY A 25 2.44 6.93 4.38
N THR A 26 2.41 7.33 3.12
CA THR A 26 1.93 8.65 2.67
C THR A 26 0.48 8.93 3.04
N GLY A 27 -0.38 7.91 3.08
CA GLY A 27 -1.74 8.06 3.60
C GLY A 27 -1.81 8.57 5.04
N LEU A 28 -0.93 8.09 5.92
CA LEU A 28 -0.90 8.52 7.32
C LEU A 28 -0.27 9.90 7.50
N PHE A 29 0.74 10.26 6.71
CA PHE A 29 1.42 11.55 6.89
C PHE A 29 0.85 12.65 5.99
N TYR A 30 0.82 12.42 4.67
CA TYR A 30 0.33 13.38 3.69
C TYR A 30 -1.19 13.48 3.74
N GLY A 31 -1.89 12.34 3.80
CA GLY A 31 -3.37 12.32 3.89
C GLY A 31 -3.92 12.89 5.20
N SER A 32 -3.26 12.63 6.34
CA SER A 32 -3.69 13.19 7.62
C SER A 32 -3.55 14.70 7.69
N TYR A 33 -2.53 15.30 7.05
CA TYR A 33 -2.38 16.76 7.02
C TYR A 33 -3.63 17.43 6.43
N GLU A 34 -4.10 16.93 5.29
CA GLU A 34 -5.29 17.46 4.62
C GLU A 34 -6.56 17.16 5.42
N SER A 35 -6.67 15.95 5.97
CA SER A 35 -7.83 15.52 6.75
C SER A 35 -7.97 16.30 8.07
N ILE A 36 -6.86 16.60 8.75
CA ILE A 36 -6.82 17.46 9.95
C ILE A 36 -7.19 18.90 9.57
N LYS A 37 -6.68 19.43 8.45
CA LYS A 37 -7.02 20.78 7.99
C LYS A 37 -8.52 20.94 7.71
N LEU A 38 -9.17 19.89 7.21
CA LEU A 38 -10.60 19.88 6.90
C LEU A 38 -11.49 19.63 8.14
N ALA A 39 -11.17 18.61 8.95
CA ALA A 39 -12.03 18.15 10.05
C ALA A 39 -11.60 18.60 11.46
N GLY A 40 -10.39 19.18 11.59
CA GLY A 40 -9.82 19.56 12.89
C GLY A 40 -9.61 18.34 13.80
N SER A 41 -9.80 18.52 15.11
CA SER A 41 -9.66 17.46 16.11
C SER A 41 -10.66 16.30 15.94
N SER A 42 -11.75 16.52 15.22
CA SER A 42 -12.77 15.49 14.98
C SER A 42 -12.31 14.38 14.04
N VAL A 43 -11.19 14.56 13.31
CA VAL A 43 -10.63 13.57 12.38
C VAL A 43 -10.34 12.23 13.06
N ILE A 44 -10.04 12.23 14.36
CA ILE A 44 -9.75 11.03 15.14
C ILE A 44 -10.95 10.08 15.11
N PHE A 45 -12.18 10.60 15.17
CA PHE A 45 -13.38 9.77 15.09
C PHE A 45 -13.50 9.12 13.70
N GLY A 46 -13.16 9.84 12.64
CA GLY A 46 -13.11 9.28 11.28
C GLY A 46 -12.11 8.13 11.17
N TYR A 47 -10.89 8.32 11.69
CA TYR A 47 -9.86 7.27 11.72
C TYR A 47 -10.27 6.06 12.56
N LEU A 48 -10.94 6.25 13.70
CA LEU A 48 -11.42 5.14 14.52
C LEU A 48 -12.48 4.31 13.79
N ILE A 49 -13.45 4.95 13.14
CA ILE A 49 -14.53 4.27 12.41
C ILE A 49 -13.94 3.51 11.21
N ILE A 50 -13.15 4.19 10.37
CA ILE A 50 -12.54 3.58 9.19
C ILE A 50 -11.56 2.49 9.59
N GLY A 51 -10.73 2.73 10.61
CA GLY A 51 -9.80 1.74 11.14
C GLY A 51 -10.49 0.49 11.66
N PHE A 52 -11.63 0.63 12.34
CA PHE A 52 -12.44 -0.50 12.77
C PHE A 52 -13.00 -1.31 11.59
N ILE A 53 -13.49 -0.64 10.55
CA ILE A 53 -13.97 -1.31 9.32
C ILE A 53 -12.82 -2.06 8.64
N ILE A 54 -11.65 -1.42 8.49
CA ILE A 54 -10.46 -2.05 7.89
C ILE A 54 -10.01 -3.26 8.72
N TYR A 55 -10.04 -3.18 10.04
CA TYR A 55 -9.72 -4.31 10.91
C TYR A 55 -10.61 -5.52 10.64
N ILE A 56 -11.93 -5.31 10.50
CA ILE A 56 -12.86 -6.40 10.17
C ILE A 56 -12.53 -7.00 8.80
N ILE A 57 -12.28 -6.16 7.79
CA ILE A 57 -11.92 -6.61 6.43
C ILE A 57 -10.63 -7.45 6.47
N MET A 58 -9.59 -6.99 7.16
CA MET A 58 -8.31 -7.70 7.27
C MET A 58 -8.44 -9.01 8.03
N LYS A 59 -9.27 -9.05 9.08
CA LYS A 59 -9.58 -10.28 9.80
C LYS A 59 -10.24 -11.31 8.88
N SER A 60 -11.29 -10.90 8.15
CA SER A 60 -12.00 -11.79 7.20
C SER A 60 -11.09 -12.24 6.05
N LEU A 61 -10.22 -11.37 5.56
CA LEU A 61 -9.23 -11.71 4.55
C LEU A 61 -8.21 -12.73 5.08
N GLY A 62 -7.76 -12.58 6.33
CA GLY A 62 -6.89 -13.56 7.00
C GLY A 62 -7.54 -14.94 7.08
N ASP A 63 -8.80 -15.01 7.49
CA ASP A 63 -9.58 -16.25 7.51
C ASP A 63 -9.72 -16.87 6.10
N LEU A 64 -9.87 -16.02 5.07
CA LEU A 64 -9.94 -16.45 3.66
C LEU A 64 -8.63 -17.09 3.17
N ILE A 65 -7.49 -16.47 3.52
CA ILE A 65 -6.15 -16.95 3.16
C ILE A 65 -5.86 -18.31 3.81
N LEU A 66 -6.25 -18.48 5.07
CA LEU A 66 -6.07 -19.75 5.80
C LEU A 66 -6.94 -20.88 5.22
N ASN A 67 -8.17 -20.57 4.80
CA ASN A 67 -9.10 -21.57 4.26
C ASN A 67 -8.85 -21.92 2.79
N THR A 68 -8.26 -21.01 2.00
CA THR A 68 -7.96 -21.23 0.56
C THR A 68 -6.47 -20.97 0.28
N PRO A 69 -5.60 -21.98 0.48
CA PRO A 69 -4.15 -21.85 0.33
C PRO A 69 -3.67 -21.75 -1.13
N THR A 70 -4.57 -21.99 -2.10
CA THR A 70 -4.25 -21.99 -3.53
C THR A 70 -4.30 -20.61 -4.16
N GLY A 71 -4.99 -19.65 -3.54
CA GLY A 71 -5.00 -18.25 -3.96
C GLY A 71 -3.65 -17.59 -3.66
N LYS A 72 -3.03 -16.94 -4.65
CA LYS A 72 -1.75 -16.24 -4.48
C LYS A 72 -1.92 -14.72 -4.47
N THR A 73 -3.00 -14.22 -5.08
CA THR A 73 -3.29 -12.80 -5.25
C THR A 73 -4.75 -12.48 -4.92
N PHE A 74 -5.07 -11.20 -4.71
CA PHE A 74 -6.45 -10.75 -4.51
C PHE A 74 -7.39 -11.13 -5.68
N GLY A 75 -6.88 -11.07 -6.91
CA GLY A 75 -7.61 -11.49 -8.11
C GLY A 75 -7.91 -13.00 -8.13
N ASP A 76 -7.04 -13.82 -7.55
CA ASP A 76 -7.29 -15.27 -7.43
C ASP A 76 -8.43 -15.53 -6.44
N TYR A 77 -8.41 -14.88 -5.27
CA TYR A 77 -9.48 -15.02 -4.29
C TYR A 77 -10.83 -14.55 -4.86
N ALA A 78 -10.86 -13.41 -5.56
CA ALA A 78 -12.05 -12.95 -6.25
C ALA A 78 -12.50 -13.94 -7.36
N SER A 79 -11.56 -14.54 -8.10
CA SER A 79 -11.89 -15.55 -9.11
C SER A 79 -12.52 -16.81 -8.51
N ILE A 80 -11.99 -17.29 -7.38
CA ILE A 80 -12.43 -18.52 -6.73
C ILE A 80 -13.84 -18.36 -6.15
N TYR A 81 -14.12 -17.24 -5.47
CA TYR A 81 -15.37 -17.05 -4.75
C TYR A 81 -16.47 -16.34 -5.56
N LEU A 82 -16.11 -15.44 -6.48
CA LEU A 82 -17.06 -14.64 -7.26
C LEU A 82 -17.07 -15.01 -8.76
N GLY A 83 -16.04 -15.72 -9.22
CA GLY A 83 -15.88 -16.15 -10.62
C GLY A 83 -14.85 -15.34 -11.39
N LYS A 84 -14.37 -15.91 -12.51
CA LYS A 84 -13.23 -15.39 -13.29
C LYS A 84 -13.35 -13.93 -13.73
N LYS A 85 -14.56 -13.45 -14.05
CA LYS A 85 -14.78 -12.04 -14.44
C LYS A 85 -14.43 -11.08 -13.30
N TRP A 86 -14.83 -11.42 -12.08
CA TRP A 86 -14.56 -10.60 -10.90
C TRP A 86 -13.09 -10.61 -10.53
N GLY A 87 -12.41 -11.75 -10.68
CA GLY A 87 -10.95 -11.79 -10.51
C GLY A 87 -10.19 -10.91 -11.50
N PHE A 88 -10.61 -10.87 -12.77
CA PHE A 88 -10.03 -9.96 -13.75
C PHE A 88 -10.26 -8.49 -13.38
N VAL A 89 -11.48 -8.13 -12.99
CA VAL A 89 -11.81 -6.76 -12.54
C VAL A 89 -11.00 -6.38 -11.31
N THR A 90 -10.92 -7.25 -10.30
CA THR A 90 -10.12 -7.01 -9.08
C THR A 90 -8.63 -6.87 -9.40
N GLY A 91 -8.10 -7.69 -10.32
CA GLY A 91 -6.71 -7.57 -10.76
C GLY A 91 -6.40 -6.21 -11.40
N TRP A 92 -7.29 -5.73 -12.29
CA TRP A 92 -7.14 -4.40 -12.89
C TRP A 92 -7.36 -3.27 -11.89
N ALA A 93 -8.35 -3.39 -11.00
CA ALA A 93 -8.58 -2.42 -9.94
C ALA A 93 -7.34 -2.28 -9.05
N TYR A 94 -6.70 -3.40 -8.70
CA TYR A 94 -5.44 -3.41 -7.94
C TYR A 94 -4.29 -2.76 -8.74
N ALA A 95 -4.15 -3.07 -10.02
CA ALA A 95 -3.12 -2.44 -10.85
C ALA A 95 -3.30 -0.90 -10.93
N LEU A 96 -4.54 -0.44 -11.09
CA LEU A 96 -4.85 1.00 -11.11
C LEU A 96 -4.62 1.67 -9.76
N GLU A 97 -5.01 1.00 -8.67
CA GLU A 97 -4.74 1.46 -7.30
C GLU A 97 -3.22 1.63 -7.08
N MET A 98 -2.40 0.66 -7.48
CA MET A 98 -0.95 0.73 -7.33
C MET A 98 -0.34 1.89 -8.14
N ILE A 99 -0.89 2.24 -9.31
CA ILE A 99 -0.47 3.43 -10.07
C ILE A 99 -0.80 4.71 -9.29
N ILE A 100 -2.00 4.82 -8.72
CA ILE A 100 -2.42 5.98 -7.94
C ILE A 100 -1.55 6.13 -6.68
N VAL A 101 -1.28 5.03 -5.98
CA VAL A 101 -0.39 5.00 -4.80
C VAL A 101 1.01 5.45 -5.18
N CYS A 102 1.56 4.98 -6.31
CA CYS A 102 2.87 5.42 -6.78
C CYS A 102 2.93 6.93 -7.02
N ILE A 103 1.90 7.52 -7.65
CA ILE A 103 1.82 8.96 -7.87
C ILE A 103 1.70 9.72 -6.53
N ALA A 104 0.91 9.20 -5.60
CA ALA A 104 0.77 9.78 -4.26
C ALA A 104 2.11 9.78 -3.50
N ASP A 105 2.88 8.69 -3.62
CA ASP A 105 4.20 8.56 -2.99
C ASP A 105 5.22 9.55 -3.57
N LEU A 106 5.28 9.68 -4.89
CA LEU A 106 6.13 10.67 -5.55
C LEU A 106 5.76 12.12 -5.15
N THR A 107 4.46 12.40 -5.04
CA THR A 107 3.96 13.73 -4.67
C THR A 107 4.31 14.06 -3.22
N ALA A 108 4.04 13.15 -2.29
CA ALA A 108 4.37 13.33 -0.88
C ALA A 108 5.87 13.52 -0.68
N PHE A 109 6.70 12.71 -1.35
CA PHE A 109 8.16 12.86 -1.32
C PHE A 109 8.61 14.24 -1.81
N GLY A 110 8.09 14.70 -2.96
CA GLY A 110 8.41 16.00 -3.52
C GLY A 110 8.02 17.17 -2.60
N ILE A 111 6.91 17.04 -1.86
CA ILE A 111 6.46 18.04 -0.88
C ILE A 111 7.34 18.03 0.37
N TYR A 112 7.69 16.85 0.89
CA TYR A 112 8.57 16.74 2.04
C TYR A 112 9.96 17.28 1.74
N MET A 113 10.55 16.95 0.58
CA MET A 113 11.86 17.49 0.24
C MET A 113 11.86 19.00 0.08
N LYS A 114 10.77 19.59 -0.43
CA LYS A 114 10.61 21.04 -0.52
C LYS A 114 10.46 21.71 0.86
N PHE A 115 9.91 21.00 1.85
CA PHE A 115 9.86 21.51 3.23
C PHE A 115 11.27 21.67 3.83
N TRP A 116 12.18 20.72 3.56
CA TRP A 116 13.57 20.77 4.07
C TRP A 116 14.51 21.60 3.19
N TYR A 117 14.32 21.57 1.87
CA TYR A 117 15.12 22.27 0.88
C TYR A 117 14.23 23.16 0.01
N PRO A 118 13.79 24.33 0.52
CA PRO A 118 12.82 25.19 -0.18
C PRO A 118 13.34 25.77 -1.50
N GLU A 119 14.67 25.90 -1.64
CA GLU A 119 15.34 26.44 -2.83
C GLU A 119 15.37 25.47 -4.01
N VAL A 120 15.15 24.17 -3.76
CA VAL A 120 15.21 23.13 -4.80
C VAL A 120 13.79 22.73 -5.18
N ASP A 121 13.46 22.84 -6.45
CA ASP A 121 12.15 22.45 -6.96
C ASP A 121 11.88 20.94 -6.81
N SER A 122 10.62 20.59 -6.50
CA SER A 122 10.20 19.21 -6.26
C SER A 122 10.49 18.24 -7.43
N TRP A 123 10.52 18.73 -8.68
CA TRP A 123 10.79 17.88 -9.85
C TRP A 123 12.20 17.27 -9.83
N VAL A 124 13.19 17.98 -9.26
CA VAL A 124 14.56 17.49 -9.13
C VAL A 124 14.58 16.27 -8.20
N TRP A 125 13.93 16.40 -7.05
CA TRP A 125 13.82 15.32 -6.06
C TRP A 125 13.07 14.10 -6.60
N ILE A 126 11.96 14.32 -7.30
CA ILE A 126 11.19 13.25 -7.94
C ILE A 126 12.03 12.52 -8.98
N THR A 127 12.80 13.24 -9.80
CA THR A 127 13.67 12.63 -10.83
C THR A 127 14.77 11.78 -10.20
N ILE A 128 15.39 12.27 -9.13
CA ILE A 128 16.40 11.51 -8.36
C ILE A 128 15.79 10.23 -7.80
N LEU A 129 14.60 10.32 -7.20
CA LEU A 129 13.91 9.15 -6.63
C LEU A 129 13.59 8.11 -7.70
N ILE A 130 13.06 8.53 -8.86
CA ILE A 130 12.77 7.63 -9.97
C ILE A 130 14.05 6.93 -10.46
N PHE A 131 15.14 7.67 -10.62
CA PHE A 131 16.41 7.10 -11.08
C PHE A 131 16.97 6.08 -10.08
N LEU A 132 16.89 6.38 -8.78
CA LEU A 132 17.29 5.47 -7.71
C LEU A 132 16.45 4.18 -7.70
N LEU A 133 15.12 4.31 -7.87
CA LEU A 133 14.24 3.14 -7.94
C LEU A 133 14.53 2.27 -9.17
N LEU A 134 14.80 2.89 -10.32
CA LEU A 134 15.18 2.17 -11.55
C LEU A 134 16.52 1.42 -11.40
N GLN A 135 17.44 1.88 -10.55
CA GLN A 135 18.69 1.16 -10.27
C GLN A 135 18.52 -0.02 -9.30
N LEU A 136 17.46 -0.02 -8.49
CA LEU A 136 17.19 -1.04 -7.49
C LEU A 136 16.49 -2.29 -8.07
N ILE A 137 15.81 -2.11 -9.21
CA ILE A 137 15.04 -3.14 -9.93
C ILE A 137 15.94 -3.91 -10.90
#